data_AF-A0AAV1APC5-F1
#
_entry.id   AF-A0AAV1APC5-F1
#
_cell.length_a   1.000
_cell.length_b   1.000
_cell.length_c   1.000
_cell.angle_alpha   90.00
_cell.angle_beta   90.00
_cell.angle_gamma   90.00
#
_symmetry.space_group_name_H-M   'P 1'
#
loop_
_entity.id
_entity.type
_entity.pdbx_description
1 polymer ?
#
loop_
_entity_poly.entity_id
_entity_poly.type
_entity_poly.pdbx_seq_one_letter_code
_entity_poly.pdbx_strand_id
1 'polypeptide(L)'
;MGESIGNSSKITKSSASGASSDNPNTPSSYEFNSSSPMERPMGQKAAKRKGKAKEIPNAMQDARIKRETAMERLAQCKEDELELKAMNIIMKDTSTMNDNQRDIHEKYCNKMKKIWNVVSIIDVKWSLVPL
;
A
#
# COMPACT_ATOMS: atom_id res chain seq x y z
N MET A 1 -38.11 31.36 0.37
CA MET A 1 -36.64 31.29 0.47
C MET A 1 -36.17 30.55 -0.77
N GLY A 2 -35.53 31.27 -1.69
CA GLY A 2 -35.13 30.72 -2.99
C GLY A 2 -33.72 30.13 -2.90
N GLU A 3 -33.57 28.87 -3.31
CA GLU A 3 -32.28 28.22 -3.42
C GLU A 3 -31.86 28.05 -4.87
N SER A 4 -30.56 28.31 -5.03
CA SER A 4 -29.72 28.34 -6.23
C SER A 4 -29.59 26.99 -6.92
N ILE A 5 -29.71 26.96 -8.25
CA ILE A 5 -29.00 26.00 -9.11
C ILE A 5 -28.57 26.73 -10.38
N GLY A 6 -27.37 27.31 -10.37
CA GLY A 6 -26.69 27.79 -11.57
C GLY A 6 -25.95 26.64 -12.25
N ASN A 7 -26.51 26.10 -13.33
CA ASN A 7 -25.90 25.10 -14.19
C ASN A 7 -25.38 25.78 -15.48
N SER A 8 -24.08 26.04 -15.54
CA SER A 8 -23.42 26.68 -16.68
C SER A 8 -22.72 25.66 -17.60
N SER A 9 -23.36 25.43 -18.75
CA SER A 9 -22.81 25.44 -20.11
C SER A 9 -21.57 24.60 -20.52
N LYS A 10 -21.88 23.48 -21.19
CA LYS A 10 -21.40 23.01 -22.52
C LYS A 10 -20.00 23.42 -23.01
N ILE A 11 -19.11 22.43 -23.17
CA ILE A 11 -18.29 22.27 -24.38
C ILE A 11 -18.27 20.77 -24.77
N THR A 12 -18.84 20.48 -25.93
CA THR A 12 -18.75 19.19 -26.63
C THR A 12 -17.90 19.42 -27.88
N LYS A 13 -16.85 18.62 -28.10
CA LYS A 13 -16.24 18.49 -29.43
C LYS A 13 -15.91 17.03 -29.71
N SER A 14 -16.76 16.43 -30.54
CA SER A 14 -16.58 15.13 -31.19
C SER A 14 -15.97 15.32 -32.59
N SER A 15 -15.36 14.24 -33.12
CA SER A 15 -15.17 13.82 -34.53
C SER A 15 -13.77 13.23 -34.73
N ALA A 16 -13.49 12.24 -35.58
CA ALA A 16 -14.20 11.16 -36.24
C ALA A 16 -13.10 10.31 -36.93
N SER A 17 -13.37 9.02 -37.14
CA SER A 17 -12.46 8.01 -37.69
C SER A 17 -12.05 8.26 -39.15
N GLY A 18 -10.89 7.73 -39.57
CA GLY A 18 -10.50 7.55 -40.98
C GLY A 18 -9.17 6.81 -41.12
N ALA A 19 -9.16 5.69 -41.86
CA ALA A 19 -8.02 4.80 -42.08
C ALA A 19 -7.73 4.55 -43.58
N SER A 20 -6.45 4.30 -43.87
CA SER A 20 -5.82 3.47 -44.94
C SER A 20 -5.67 3.92 -46.41
N SER A 21 -4.45 3.60 -46.92
CA SER A 21 -4.00 3.15 -48.27
C SER A 21 -2.76 3.93 -48.74
N ASP A 22 -1.77 3.42 -49.47
CA ASP A 22 -1.21 2.10 -49.76
C ASP A 22 0.20 2.38 -50.37
N ASN A 23 1.17 1.51 -50.12
CA ASN A 23 2.53 1.56 -50.69
C ASN A 23 2.59 0.84 -52.06
N PRO A 24 3.51 1.20 -52.96
CA PRO A 24 4.29 0.18 -53.65
C PRO A 24 5.80 0.53 -53.87
N ASN A 25 6.67 -0.18 -53.13
CA ASN A 25 7.87 -0.93 -53.57
C ASN A 25 8.49 -0.64 -54.97
N THR A 26 9.70 0.00 -55.03
CA THR A 26 11.10 -0.53 -55.29
C THR A 26 11.56 -0.51 -56.79
N PRO A 27 12.87 -0.56 -57.19
CA PRO A 27 14.15 -0.55 -56.43
C PRO A 27 15.32 0.30 -56.99
N SER A 28 16.41 0.51 -56.21
CA SER A 28 17.80 0.11 -56.57
C SER A 28 18.91 0.96 -55.90
N SER A 29 19.66 0.31 -55.02
CA SER A 29 21.10 0.43 -54.68
C SER A 29 21.79 1.81 -54.69
N TYR A 30 22.15 2.31 -53.51
CA TYR A 30 23.54 2.21 -53.02
C TYR A 30 23.60 2.61 -51.55
N GLU A 31 24.17 1.75 -50.71
CA GLU A 31 24.63 2.16 -49.38
C GLU A 31 25.84 3.08 -49.57
N PHE A 32 25.75 4.31 -49.08
CA PHE A 32 26.95 5.02 -48.65
C PHE A 32 26.71 5.59 -47.25
N ASN A 33 27.13 4.80 -46.27
CA ASN A 33 27.34 5.23 -44.90
C ASN A 33 28.27 6.45 -44.89
N SER A 34 27.71 7.64 -44.80
CA SER A 34 28.46 8.84 -44.42
C SER A 34 27.93 9.35 -43.09
N SER A 35 28.12 8.53 -42.05
CA SER A 35 28.13 9.01 -40.67
C SER A 35 29.34 9.94 -40.53
N SER A 36 29.17 11.21 -40.92
CA SER A 36 30.16 12.24 -40.67
C SER A 36 30.33 12.36 -39.14
N PRO A 37 31.51 12.05 -38.58
CA PRO A 37 31.74 12.29 -37.17
C PRO A 37 31.78 13.81 -37.02
N MET A 38 30.81 14.37 -36.29
CA MET A 38 30.82 15.78 -35.94
C MET A 38 32.11 16.05 -35.15
N GLU A 39 33.12 16.60 -35.82
CA GLU A 39 34.45 16.86 -35.25
C GLU A 39 34.30 17.81 -34.07
N ARG A 40 34.75 17.35 -32.90
CA ARG A 40 34.80 18.20 -31.71
C ARG A 40 36.05 19.08 -31.81
N PRO A 41 35.96 20.37 -31.44
CA PRO A 41 37.11 21.26 -31.48
C PRO A 41 38.27 20.68 -30.65
N MET A 42 39.42 20.56 -31.32
CA MET A 42 40.68 20.07 -30.79
C MET A 42 41.06 20.89 -29.56
N GLY A 43 40.98 20.30 -28.36
CA GLY A 43 41.32 20.97 -27.11
C GLY A 43 40.36 20.70 -25.95
N GLN A 44 39.15 20.18 -26.19
CA GLN A 44 38.27 19.74 -25.11
C GLN A 44 38.63 18.33 -24.65
N LYS A 45 39.43 18.25 -23.57
CA LYS A 45 39.57 17.00 -22.80
C LYS A 45 38.20 16.65 -22.21
N ALA A 46 37.72 15.45 -22.49
CA ALA A 46 36.53 14.93 -21.83
C ALA A 46 36.77 14.92 -20.31
N ALA A 47 36.02 15.74 -19.57
CA ALA A 47 36.00 15.65 -18.12
C ALA A 47 35.46 14.26 -17.75
N LYS A 48 36.31 13.39 -17.22
CA LYS A 48 35.87 12.12 -16.64
C LYS A 48 34.91 12.46 -15.50
N ARG A 49 33.61 12.25 -15.71
CA ARG A 49 32.63 12.27 -14.62
C ARG A 49 33.05 11.18 -13.64
N LYS A 50 33.61 11.57 -12.48
CA LYS A 50 33.66 10.69 -11.31
C LYS A 50 32.21 10.38 -10.98
N GLY A 51 31.74 9.19 -11.35
CA GLY A 51 30.45 8.70 -10.88
C GLY A 51 30.50 8.71 -9.37
N LYS A 52 29.77 9.61 -8.72
CA LYS A 52 29.35 9.37 -7.33
C LYS A 52 28.60 8.05 -7.39
N ALA A 53 29.15 7.01 -6.78
CA ALA A 53 28.39 5.81 -6.49
C ALA A 53 27.11 6.27 -5.79
N LYS A 54 25.97 6.00 -6.42
CA LYS A 54 24.67 6.13 -5.77
C LYS A 54 24.64 5.03 -4.70
N GLU A 55 24.93 5.37 -3.45
CA GLU A 55 24.54 4.53 -2.32
C GLU A 55 23.00 4.45 -2.30
N ILE A 56 22.45 3.37 -2.84
CA ILE A 56 21.02 3.02 -2.74
C ILE A 56 20.77 1.74 -1.89
N PRO A 57 21.50 1.42 -0.80
CA PRO A 57 21.02 0.38 0.12
C PRO A 57 20.05 0.92 1.18
N ASN A 58 20.22 2.16 1.65
CA ASN A 58 19.53 2.63 2.87
C ASN A 58 18.03 2.93 2.65
N ALA A 59 17.66 3.53 1.51
CA ALA A 59 16.26 3.88 1.25
C ALA A 59 15.34 2.65 1.13
N MET A 60 15.86 1.52 0.62
CA MET A 60 15.10 0.27 0.50
C MET A 60 14.93 -0.42 1.86
N GLN A 61 15.99 -0.41 2.68
CA GLN A 61 15.94 -0.94 4.05
C GLN A 61 15.00 -0.11 4.92
N ASP A 62 15.08 1.23 4.86
CA ASP A 62 14.18 2.13 5.59
C ASP A 62 12.72 1.94 5.18
N ALA A 63 12.46 1.75 3.88
CA ALA A 63 11.12 1.46 3.37
C ALA A 63 10.59 0.11 3.88
N ARG A 64 11.47 -0.90 4.00
CA ARG A 64 11.13 -2.21 4.57
C ARG A 64 10.78 -2.11 6.05
N ILE A 65 11.63 -1.45 6.85
CA ILE A 65 11.41 -1.24 8.29
C ILE A 65 10.09 -0.49 8.52
N LYS A 66 9.85 0.61 7.79
CA LYS A 66 8.60 1.36 7.89
C LYS A 66 7.36 0.52 7.58
N ARG A 67 7.44 -0.36 6.59
CA ARG A 67 6.35 -1.29 6.25
C ARG A 67 6.12 -2.29 7.38
N GLU A 68 7.18 -2.85 7.94
CA GLU A 68 7.12 -3.81 9.04
C GLU A 68 6.49 -3.18 10.28
N THR A 69 6.97 -2.01 10.71
CA THR A 69 6.36 -1.25 11.81
C THR A 69 4.92 -0.86 11.54
N ALA A 70 4.56 -0.52 10.28
CA ALA A 70 3.17 -0.21 9.94
C ALA A 70 2.25 -1.44 10.04
N MET A 71 2.75 -2.63 9.66
CA MET A 71 2.00 -3.88 9.80
C MET A 71 1.86 -4.28 11.26
N GLU A 72 2.91 -4.14 12.07
CA GLU A 72 2.88 -4.38 13.51
C GLU A 72 1.88 -3.48 14.21
N ARG A 73 1.90 -2.17 13.92
CA ARG A 73 0.90 -1.22 14.45
C ARG A 73 -0.52 -1.56 14.02
N LEU A 74 -0.71 -2.01 12.77
CA LEU A 74 -2.02 -2.45 12.30
C LEU A 74 -2.50 -3.72 13.02
N ALA A 75 -1.59 -4.65 13.33
CA ALA A 75 -1.91 -5.84 14.11
C ALA A 75 -2.32 -5.44 15.54
N GLN A 76 -1.52 -4.59 16.21
CA GLN A 76 -1.83 -4.10 17.54
C GLN A 76 -3.19 -3.39 17.61
N CYS A 77 -3.48 -2.48 16.66
CA CYS A 77 -4.78 -1.80 16.65
C CYS A 77 -5.97 -2.76 16.54
N LYS A 78 -5.81 -3.89 15.83
CA LYS A 78 -6.86 -4.92 15.73
C LYS A 78 -7.01 -5.70 17.03
N GLU A 79 -5.91 -6.00 17.71
CA GLU A 79 -5.93 -6.65 19.02
C GLU A 79 -6.62 -5.76 20.06
N ASP A 80 -6.25 -4.48 20.13
CA ASP A 80 -6.86 -3.50 21.02
C ASP A 80 -8.37 -3.35 20.76
N GLU A 81 -8.79 -3.33 19.49
CA GLU A 81 -10.21 -3.26 19.11
C GLU A 81 -10.99 -4.51 19.57
N LEU A 82 -10.39 -5.69 19.41
CA LEU A 82 -10.98 -6.95 19.87
C LEU A 82 -11.07 -7.00 21.40
N GLU A 83 -10.04 -6.52 22.11
CA GLU A 83 -10.01 -6.46 23.57
C GLU A 83 -11.09 -5.51 24.10
N LEU A 84 -11.24 -4.32 23.51
CA LEU A 84 -12.29 -3.37 23.88
C LEU A 84 -13.70 -3.96 23.68
N LYS A 85 -13.93 -4.66 22.56
CA LYS A 85 -15.21 -5.35 22.31
C LYS A 85 -15.45 -6.48 23.32
N ALA A 86 -14.42 -7.25 23.66
CA ALA A 86 -14.50 -8.30 24.66
C ALA A 86 -14.86 -7.74 26.04
N MET A 87 -14.15 -6.71 26.48
CA MET A 87 -14.39 -5.99 27.74
C MET A 87 -15.83 -5.47 27.81
N ASN A 88 -16.32 -4.84 26.75
CA ASN A 88 -17.69 -4.32 26.71
C ASN A 88 -18.75 -5.42 26.89
N ILE A 89 -18.51 -6.62 26.33
CA ILE A 89 -19.42 -7.75 26.53
C ILE A 89 -19.35 -8.26 27.97
N ILE A 90 -18.14 -8.45 28.51
CA ILE A 90 -17.93 -8.99 29.87
C ILE A 90 -18.50 -8.03 30.93
N MET A 91 -18.31 -6.72 30.75
CA MET A 91 -18.78 -5.70 31.69
C MET A 91 -20.22 -5.24 31.48
N LYS A 92 -20.93 -5.83 30.51
CA LYS A 92 -22.34 -5.50 30.27
C LYS A 92 -23.16 -5.80 31.52
N ASP A 93 -23.94 -4.81 31.97
CA ASP A 93 -24.87 -5.03 33.07
C ASP A 93 -25.89 -6.11 32.71
N THR A 94 -25.97 -7.14 33.54
CA THR A 94 -26.87 -8.27 33.37
C THR A 94 -28.18 -8.09 34.13
N SER A 95 -28.34 -7.03 34.94
CA SER A 95 -29.51 -6.80 35.78
C SER A 95 -30.83 -6.83 35.01
N THR A 96 -30.81 -6.33 33.77
CA THR A 96 -31.97 -6.26 32.85
C THR A 96 -32.15 -7.49 31.96
N MET A 97 -31.22 -8.44 31.99
CA MET A 97 -31.27 -9.64 31.15
C MET A 97 -32.21 -10.69 31.74
N ASN A 98 -32.96 -11.38 30.87
CA ASN A 98 -33.71 -12.57 31.25
C ASN A 98 -32.78 -13.80 31.41
N ASP A 99 -33.29 -14.90 31.96
CA ASP A 99 -32.48 -16.07 32.29
C ASP A 99 -31.78 -16.69 31.07
N ASN A 100 -32.45 -16.77 29.92
CA ASN A 100 -31.83 -17.26 28.68
C ASN A 100 -30.69 -16.36 28.20
N GLN A 101 -30.86 -15.04 28.30
CA GLN A 101 -29.83 -14.07 27.94
C GLN A 101 -28.63 -14.14 28.90
N ARG A 102 -28.89 -14.35 30.20
CA ARG A 102 -27.85 -14.52 31.21
C ARG A 102 -27.04 -15.79 30.96
N ASP A 103 -27.68 -16.92 30.65
CA ASP A 103 -26.99 -18.17 30.30
C ASP A 103 -26.09 -18.00 29.06
N ILE A 104 -26.57 -17.32 28.03
CA ILE A 104 -25.77 -17.01 26.84
C ILE A 104 -24.58 -16.09 27.18
N HIS A 105 -24.81 -15.05 27.98
CA HIS A 105 -23.78 -14.12 28.42
C HIS A 105 -22.70 -14.82 29.26
N GLU A 106 -23.11 -15.69 30.18
CA GLU A 106 -22.20 -16.49 31.01
C GLU A 106 -21.35 -17.44 30.16
N LYS A 107 -21.95 -18.16 29.22
CA LYS A 107 -21.22 -19.03 28.28
C LYS A 107 -20.17 -18.26 27.49
N TYR A 108 -20.51 -17.06 27.01
CA TYR A 108 -19.57 -16.21 26.29
C TYR A 108 -18.43 -15.71 27.19
N CYS A 109 -18.75 -15.22 28.39
CA CYS A 109 -17.75 -14.78 29.37
C CYS A 109 -16.78 -15.91 29.74
N ASN A 110 -17.29 -17.12 29.97
CA ASN A 110 -16.48 -18.30 30.27
C ASN A 110 -15.55 -18.69 29.10
N LYS A 111 -16.03 -18.59 27.86
CA LYS A 111 -15.20 -18.80 26.67
C LYS A 111 -14.07 -17.78 26.58
N MET A 112 -14.37 -16.50 26.78
CA MET A 112 -13.38 -15.42 26.75
C MET A 112 -12.32 -15.58 27.85
N LYS A 113 -12.74 -15.94 29.07
CA LYS A 113 -11.82 -16.21 30.19
C LYS A 113 -10.82 -17.33 29.88
N LYS A 114 -11.26 -18.39 29.19
CA LYS A 114 -10.37 -19.49 28.77
C LYS A 114 -9.38 -19.03 27.71
N ILE A 115 -9.83 -18.28 26.70
CA ILE A 115 -8.96 -17.75 25.64
C ILE A 115 -7.87 -16.87 26.24
N TRP A 116 -8.24 -15.95 27.14
CA TRP A 116 -7.30 -15.01 27.74
C TRP A 116 -6.24 -15.71 28.60
N ASN A 117 -6.62 -16.78 29.32
CA ASN A 117 -5.66 -17.60 30.06
C ASN A 117 -4.66 -18.30 29.13
N VAL A 118 -5.13 -18.83 28.00
CA VAL A 118 -4.25 -19.47 27.00
C VAL A 118 -3.28 -18.45 26.38
N VAL A 119 -3.76 -17.26 25.99
CA VAL A 119 -2.91 -16.19 25.45
C VAL A 119 -1.86 -15.78 26.48
N SER A 120 -2.27 -15.55 27.73
CA SER A 120 -1.34 -15.22 28.82
C SER A 120 -0.26 -16.30 29.03
N ILE A 121 -0.61 -17.59 28.96
CA ILE A 121 0.36 -18.69 29.04
C ILE A 121 1.33 -18.68 27.85
N ILE A 122 0.84 -18.38 26.65
CA ILE A 122 1.67 -18.30 25.44
C ILE A 122 2.64 -17.13 25.56
N ASP A 123 2.18 -15.92 25.93
CA ASP A 123 3.03 -14.74 26.09
C ASP A 123 4.13 -14.96 27.14
N VAL A 124 3.79 -15.61 28.26
CA VAL A 124 4.77 -16.02 29.27
C VAL A 124 5.79 -16.99 28.69
N LYS A 125 5.34 -18.03 27.95
CA LYS A 125 6.25 -19.03 27.35
C LYS A 125 7.19 -18.45 26.30
N TRP A 126 6.70 -17.57 25.42
CA TRP A 126 7.53 -16.91 24.41
C TRP A 126 8.55 -15.95 25.03
N SER A 127 8.19 -15.28 26.13
CA SER A 127 9.10 -14.42 26.90
C SER A 127 10.21 -15.19 27.63
N LEU A 128 10.05 -16.51 27.80
CA LEU A 128 10.99 -17.41 28.48
C LEU A 128 11.94 -18.15 27.53
N VAL A 129 11.81 -17.97 26.21
CA VAL A 129 12.76 -18.54 25.21
C VAL A 129 13.92 -17.56 25.03
N PRO A 130 15.15 -17.89 25.46
CA PRO A 130 16.31 -17.04 25.18
C PRO A 130 16.63 -17.08 23.68
N LEU A 131 16.98 -15.92 23.12
CA LEU A 131 17.52 -15.74 21.76
C LEU A 131 18.81 -16.55 21.52
#